data_AF-A0A847C8F9-F1
#
_entry.id   AF-A0A847C8F9-F1
#
_cell.length_a   1.000
_cell.length_b   1.000
_cell.length_c   1.000
_cell.angle_alpha   90.00
_cell.angle_beta   90.00
_cell.angle_gamma   90.00
#
_symmetry.space_group_name_H-M   'P 1'
#
loop_
_entity.id
_entity.type
_entity.pdbx_description
1 polymer ?
#
loop_
_entity_poly.entity_id
_entity_poly.type
_entity_poly.pdbx_seq_one_letter_code
_entity_poly.pdbx_strand_id
1 'polypeptide(L)'
;MKITAKTDIGCVYEDNQDYYVAGRLSDDTYWVALCDGMGGVSEGGRASKMAGEFLKAEIEARLTDIIAPETVKGFMLDAVR
;
A
#
# COMPACT_ATOMS: atom_id res chain seq x y z
N MET A 1 12.42 -5.00 -12.40
CA MET A 1 12.59 -3.74 -11.61
C MET A 1 13.21 -4.10 -10.25
N LYS A 2 13.86 -3.17 -9.53
CA LYS A 2 14.31 -3.40 -8.13
C LYS A 2 13.56 -2.45 -7.20
N ILE A 3 12.76 -2.99 -6.27
CA ILE A 3 12.08 -2.21 -5.24
C ILE A 3 13.03 -2.08 -4.04
N THR A 4 13.22 -0.86 -3.55
CA THR A 4 13.92 -0.57 -2.31
C THR A 4 13.02 0.32 -1.48
N ALA A 5 12.82 -0.02 -0.21
CA ALA A 5 11.97 0.74 0.68
C ALA A 5 12.70 1.05 1.99
N LYS A 6 12.42 2.23 2.53
CA LYS A 6 12.91 2.71 3.83
C LYS A 6 11.79 3.55 4.42
N THR A 7 11.60 3.43 5.73
CA THR A 7 10.78 4.36 6.51
C THR A 7 11.60 4.89 7.68
N ASP A 8 11.30 6.10 8.14
CA ASP A 8 12.02 6.80 9.20
C ASP A 8 11.04 7.70 9.96
N ILE A 9 11.12 7.71 11.29
CA ILE A 9 10.25 8.52 12.15
C ILE A 9 10.56 10.03 12.03
N GLY A 10 11.76 10.38 11.56
CA GLY A 10 12.26 11.75 11.57
C GLY A 10 12.61 12.24 12.98
N CYS A 11 12.80 13.56 13.12
CA CYS A 11 13.36 14.14 14.34
C CYS A 11 12.31 14.69 15.33
N VAL A 12 11.03 14.72 14.95
CA VAL A 12 10.00 15.53 15.63
C VAL A 12 8.76 14.75 16.06
N TYR A 13 8.57 13.53 15.55
CA TYR A 13 7.42 12.70 15.89
C TYR A 13 7.78 11.65 16.95
N GLU A 14 6.76 11.25 17.72
CA GLU A 14 6.90 10.23 18.78
C GLU A 14 6.73 8.80 18.26
N ASP A 15 6.03 8.63 17.13
CA ASP A 15 5.84 7.34 16.47
C ASP A 15 5.87 7.49 14.94
N ASN A 16 6.33 6.43 14.27
CA ASN A 16 6.31 6.37 12.82
C ASN A 16 4.99 5.73 12.36
N GLN A 17 4.10 6.56 11.86
CA GLN A 17 2.77 6.14 11.40
C GLN A 17 2.74 5.79 9.91
N ASP A 18 3.90 5.77 9.24
CA ASP A 18 4.02 5.32 7.86
C ASP A 18 4.07 3.79 7.79
N TYR A 19 3.37 3.25 6.79
CA TYR A 19 3.44 1.84 6.46
C TYR A 19 3.59 1.66 4.96
N TYR A 20 4.33 0.63 4.55
CA TYR A 20 4.50 0.28 3.15
C TYR A 20 4.45 -1.23 2.95
N VAL A 21 3.94 -1.62 1.78
CA VAL A 21 3.97 -2.99 1.28
C VAL A 21 4.27 -2.96 -0.20
N ALA A 22 4.95 -3.99 -0.70
CA ALA A 22 5.29 -4.10 -2.10
C ALA A 22 5.31 -5.56 -2.51
N GLY A 23 5.07 -5.80 -3.79
CA GLY A 23 5.05 -7.13 -4.34
C GLY A 23 5.33 -7.15 -5.83
N ARG A 24 5.37 -8.37 -6.36
CA ARG A 24 5.61 -8.66 -7.76
C ARG A 24 4.64 -9.75 -8.20
N LEU A 25 3.94 -9.50 -9.29
CA LEU A 25 3.04 -10.45 -9.94
C LEU A 25 3.83 -11.42 -10.83
N SER A 26 3.19 -12.48 -11.32
CA SER A 26 3.93 -13.54 -12.03
C SER A 26 4.38 -13.10 -13.44
N ASP A 27 3.71 -12.09 -14.02
CA ASP A 27 4.08 -11.44 -15.28
C ASP A 27 5.20 -10.38 -15.15
N ASP A 28 5.89 -10.33 -14.00
CA ASP A 28 6.91 -9.34 -13.66
C ASP A 28 6.37 -7.89 -13.57
N THR A 29 5.05 -7.70 -13.42
CA THR A 29 4.48 -6.43 -12.96
C THR A 29 4.78 -6.21 -11.49
N TYR A 30 5.17 -4.99 -11.13
CA TYR A 30 5.51 -4.60 -9.75
C TYR A 30 4.46 -3.65 -9.20
N TRP A 31 4.16 -3.77 -7.91
CA TRP A 31 3.25 -2.87 -7.21
C TRP A 31 3.82 -2.45 -5.86
N VAL A 32 3.42 -1.26 -5.41
CA VAL A 32 3.79 -0.69 -4.11
C VAL A 32 2.57 0.05 -3.57
N ALA A 33 2.29 -0.11 -2.29
CA ALA A 33 1.37 0.75 -1.55
C ALA A 33 2.12 1.45 -0.41
N LEU A 34 1.86 2.74 -0.26
CA LEU A 34 2.35 3.61 0.80
C LEU A 34 1.13 4.18 1.53
N CYS A 35 1.11 4.03 2.85
CA CYS A 35 0.02 4.46 3.71
C CYS A 35 0.58 5.37 4.80
N ASP A 36 0.19 6.65 4.76
CA ASP A 36 0.55 7.67 5.76
C ASP A 36 -0.60 7.77 6.78
N GLY A 37 -0.30 7.39 8.01
CA GLY A 37 -1.25 7.49 9.11
C GLY A 37 -1.34 8.93 9.61
N MET A 38 -2.56 9.48 9.68
CA MET A 38 -2.77 10.87 10.11
C MET A 38 -2.29 11.10 11.55
N GLY A 39 -1.12 11.74 11.69
CA GLY A 39 -0.52 12.12 12.96
C GLY A 39 -1.43 12.97 13.84
N GLY A 40 -1.32 12.81 15.16
CA GLY A 40 -2.14 13.53 16.14
C GLY A 40 -3.55 12.98 16.36
N VAL A 41 -3.96 11.95 15.59
CA VAL A 41 -5.15 11.14 15.88
C VAL A 41 -4.73 9.83 16.53
N SER A 42 -5.45 9.42 17.57
CA SER A 42 -5.26 8.08 18.15
C SER A 42 -5.37 7.03 17.04
N GLU A 43 -4.39 6.13 16.95
CA GLU A 43 -4.37 4.99 16.01
C GLU A 43 -3.97 5.27 14.55
N GLY A 44 -3.33 6.40 14.23
CA GLY A 44 -2.84 6.67 12.87
C GLY A 44 -1.95 5.55 12.31
N GLY A 45 -1.02 5.02 13.11
CA GLY A 45 -0.17 3.88 12.74
C GLY A 45 -0.95 2.55 12.56
N ARG A 46 -2.05 2.35 13.30
CA ARG A 46 -2.91 1.17 13.10
C ARG A 46 -3.70 1.30 11.80
N ALA A 47 -4.19 2.50 11.50
CA ALA A 47 -4.94 2.78 10.29
C ALA A 47 -4.07 2.57 9.03
N SER A 48 -2.85 3.12 9.00
CA SER A 48 -1.93 2.94 7.88
C SER A 48 -1.54 1.49 7.67
N LYS A 49 -1.26 0.76 8.75
CA LYS A 49 -0.98 -0.69 8.69
C LYS A 49 -2.17 -1.47 8.13
N MET A 50 -3.37 -1.24 8.65
CA MET A 50 -4.59 -1.91 8.20
C MET A 50 -4.87 -1.65 6.71
N ALA A 51 -4.70 -0.39 6.26
CA ALA A 51 -4.85 -0.04 4.86
C ALA A 51 -3.84 -0.78 3.96
N GLY A 52 -2.57 -0.82 4.36
CA GLY A 52 -1.53 -1.52 3.59
C GLY A 52 -1.74 -3.03 3.54
N GLU A 53 -2.12 -3.66 4.66
CA GLU A 53 -2.45 -5.09 4.70
C GLU A 53 -3.67 -5.43 3.84
N PHE A 54 -4.71 -4.59 3.86
CA PHE A 54 -5.89 -4.75 3.01
C PHE A 54 -5.53 -4.62 1.53
N LEU A 55 -4.78 -3.58 1.14
CA LEU A 55 -4.35 -3.37 -0.25
C LEU A 55 -3.49 -4.54 -0.74
N LYS A 56 -2.57 -5.05 0.08
CA LYS A 56 -1.80 -6.24 -0.27
C LYS A 56 -2.71 -7.42 -0.60
N ALA A 57 -3.66 -7.74 0.28
CA ALA A 57 -4.57 -8.85 0.09
C ALA A 57 -5.42 -8.69 -1.18
N GLU A 58 -5.97 -7.50 -1.42
CA GLU A 58 -6.80 -7.22 -2.60
C GLU A 58 -5.99 -7.27 -3.90
N ILE A 59 -4.76 -6.74 -3.91
CA ILE A 59 -3.88 -6.81 -5.09
C ILE A 59 -3.52 -8.26 -5.40
N GLU A 60 -3.06 -9.01 -4.40
CA GLU A 60 -2.67 -10.43 -4.58
C GLU A 60 -3.86 -11.32 -4.99
N ALA A 61 -5.10 -10.95 -4.62
CA ALA A 61 -6.31 -11.69 -4.97
C ALA A 61 -6.91 -11.30 -6.34
N ARG A 62 -6.89 -10.02 -6.72
CA ARG A 62 -7.66 -9.49 -7.86
C ARG A 62 -6.81 -9.05 -9.04
N LEU A 63 -5.55 -8.68 -8.81
CA LEU A 63 -4.61 -8.27 -9.86
C LEU A 63 -3.69 -9.45 -10.17
N THR A 64 -4.18 -10.38 -10.99
CA THR A 64 -3.45 -11.53 -11.50
C THR A 64 -2.83 -11.24 -12.88
N ASP A 65 -2.18 -12.25 -13.47
CA ASP A 65 -1.40 -12.11 -14.72
C ASP A 65 -2.15 -11.43 -15.86
N ILE A 66 -1.47 -10.51 -16.55
CA ILE A 66 -2.00 -9.66 -17.62
C ILE A 66 -3.16 -8.80 -17.12
N ILE A 67 -2.81 -7.71 -16.44
CA ILE A 67 -3.81 -6.75 -15.99
C ILE A 67 -4.20 -5.81 -17.13
N ALA A 68 -5.44 -5.91 -17.60
CA ALA A 68 -6.00 -4.91 -18.50
C ALA A 68 -6.09 -3.53 -17.79
N PRO A 69 -5.80 -2.41 -18.46
CA PRO A 69 -5.86 -1.08 -17.84
C PRO A 69 -7.19 -0.76 -17.15
N GLU A 70 -8.32 -1.23 -17.71
CA GLU A 70 -9.65 -1.06 -17.11
C GLU A 70 -9.82 -1.85 -15.80
N THR A 71 -9.15 -3.00 -15.66
CA THR A 71 -9.13 -3.78 -14.41
C THR A 71 -8.39 -3.02 -13.31
N VAL A 72 -7.22 -2.43 -13.63
CA VAL A 72 -6.49 -1.55 -12.69
C VAL A 72 -7.36 -0.37 -12.28
N LYS A 73 -8.00 0.29 -13.26
CA LYS A 73 -8.85 1.46 -13.00
C LYS A 73 -10.05 1.10 -12.12
N GLY A 74 -10.73 -0.01 -12.40
CA GLY A 74 -11.84 -0.49 -11.58
C GLY A 74 -11.40 -0.78 -10.15
N PHE A 75 -10.28 -1.50 -10.00
CA PHE A 75 -9.67 -1.76 -8.69
C PHE A 75 -9.38 -0.46 -7.91
N MET A 76 -8.73 0.51 -8.55
CA MET A 76 -8.37 1.78 -7.91
C MET A 76 -9.60 2.60 -7.49
N LEU A 77 -10.68 2.56 -8.29
CA LEU A 77 -11.93 3.25 -7.96
C LEU A 77 -12.74 2.54 -6.87
N ASP A 78 -12.69 1.21 -6.80
CA ASP A 78 -13.32 0.44 -5.73
C ASP A 78 -12.61 0.66 -4.39
N ALA A 79 -11.28 0.82 -4.39
CA ALA A 79 -10.48 1.02 -3.18
C ALA A 79 -10.75 2.34 -2.43
N VAL A 80 -11.44 3.29 -3.06
CA VAL A 80 -11.80 4.61 -2.49
C VAL A 80 -13.30 4.79 -2.25
N ARG A 81 -14.11 3.75 -2.49
CA ARG A 81 -15.57 3.74 -2.27
C ARG A 81 -15.93 3.13 -0.93
#